data_AF-A0A6N8X2G2-F1
#
_entry.id   AF-A0A6N8X2G2-F1
#
_cell.length_a   1.000
_cell.length_b   1.000
_cell.length_c   1.000
_cell.angle_alpha   90.00
_cell.angle_beta   90.00
_cell.angle_gamma   90.00
#
_symmetry.space_group_name_H-M   'P 1'
#
loop_
_entity.id
_entity.type
_entity.pdbx_description
1 polymer ?
#
loop_
_entity_poly.entity_id
_entity_poly.type
_entity_poly.pdbx_seq_one_letter_code
_entity_poly.pdbx_strand_id
1 'polypeptide(L)'
;MTLPRIRPLARALALVALAVAATAAPATAQQPALDHEDVLQWKNIGSASLSADGTWLVYVLSAMEGDPVLNIREAREGGREFSFRGNRPTITSDSRFVIFQIPPPEALVDSLRLAGERGDALPSDTLAIAELAALGDDGYMPRRIGVVTNFRVAAEGSWIAYKPDEEEEEE
;
A
#
# COMPACT_ATOMS: atom_id res chain seq x y z
N MET A 1 62.60 5.66 48.50
CA MET A 1 61.22 5.85 48.01
C MET A 1 61.31 6.57 46.67
N THR A 2 61.42 5.82 45.58
CA THR A 2 61.75 6.33 44.23
C THR A 2 60.48 6.31 43.37
N LEU A 3 60.02 7.48 42.91
CA LEU A 3 58.87 7.59 42.00
C LEU A 3 59.21 6.92 40.64
N PRO A 4 58.31 6.11 40.06
CA PRO A 4 58.55 5.50 38.76
C PRO A 4 58.55 6.58 37.67
N ARG A 5 59.67 6.72 36.96
CA ARG A 5 59.78 7.53 35.74
C ARG A 5 58.96 6.88 34.63
N ILE A 6 57.78 7.44 34.35
CA ILE A 6 56.98 7.05 33.19
C ILE A 6 57.80 7.37 31.93
N ARG A 7 58.13 6.33 31.14
CA ARG A 7 58.99 6.43 29.94
C ARG A 7 58.36 7.41 28.92
N PRO A 8 59.13 8.34 28.31
CA PRO A 8 58.60 9.37 27.40
C PRO A 8 57.87 8.79 26.18
N LEU A 9 58.24 7.57 25.77
CA LEU A 9 57.59 6.79 24.71
C LEU A 9 56.12 6.45 25.03
N ALA A 10 55.77 6.15 26.28
CA ALA A 10 54.40 5.80 26.65
C ALA A 10 53.47 7.03 26.60
N ARG A 11 54.00 8.23 26.86
CA ARG A 11 53.27 9.50 26.71
C ARG A 11 53.11 9.90 25.25
N ALA A 12 54.14 9.68 24.43
CA ALA A 12 54.08 9.94 22.99
C ALA A 12 53.05 9.02 22.30
N LEU A 13 53.02 7.72 22.64
CA LEU A 13 52.01 6.80 22.11
C LEU A 13 50.58 7.15 22.56
N ALA A 14 50.40 7.58 23.81
CA ALA A 14 49.09 8.00 24.31
C ALA A 14 48.57 9.28 23.62
N LEU A 15 49.46 10.23 23.31
CA LEU A 15 49.12 11.45 22.57
C LEU A 15 48.79 11.17 21.10
N VAL A 16 49.49 10.24 20.46
CA VAL A 16 49.19 9.81 19.08
C VAL A 16 47.84 9.07 19.02
N ALA A 17 47.55 8.20 19.99
CA ALA A 17 46.27 7.49 20.06
C ALA A 17 45.08 8.46 20.27
N LEU A 18 45.26 9.51 21.09
CA LEU A 18 44.22 10.52 21.31
C LEU A 18 44.02 11.43 20.08
N ALA A 19 45.07 11.72 19.31
CA ALA A 19 44.98 12.48 18.07
C ALA A 19 44.28 11.71 16.94
N VAL A 20 44.41 10.37 16.89
CA VAL A 20 43.71 9.51 15.92
C VAL A 20 42.22 9.36 16.26
N ALA A 21 41.85 9.38 17.54
CA ALA A 21 40.44 9.34 17.95
C ALA A 21 39.68 10.65 17.65
N ALA A 22 40.38 11.78 17.57
CA ALA A 22 39.78 13.10 17.34
C ALA A 22 39.40 13.40 15.87
N THR A 23 39.80 12.55 14.91
CA THR A 23 39.48 12.73 13.48
C THR A 23 38.32 11.86 12.99
N ALA A 24 37.71 11.05 13.87
CA ALA A 24 36.51 10.30 13.56
C ALA A 24 35.28 11.23 13.59
N ALA A 25 35.17 12.11 12.58
CA ALA A 25 33.90 12.78 12.32
C ALA A 25 32.87 11.71 11.93
N PRO A 26 31.66 11.71 12.51
CA PRO A 26 30.60 10.84 12.03
C PRO A 26 30.36 11.18 10.56
N ALA A 27 30.52 10.20 9.67
CA ALA A 27 30.05 10.32 8.31
C ALA A 27 28.53 10.43 8.37
N THR A 28 28.00 11.65 8.26
CA THR A 28 26.58 11.85 8.01
C THR A 28 26.32 11.33 6.62
N ALA A 29 25.73 10.15 6.50
CA ALA A 29 25.27 9.64 5.22
C ALA A 29 24.28 10.68 4.66
N GLN A 30 24.67 11.38 3.61
CA GLN A 30 23.81 12.31 2.90
C GLN A 30 22.66 11.48 2.32
N GLN A 31 21.42 11.76 2.73
CA GLN A 31 20.27 11.15 2.07
C GLN A 31 20.32 11.50 0.57
N PRO A 32 20.01 10.56 -0.34
CA PRO A 32 19.93 10.84 -1.76
C PRO A 32 19.02 12.04 -2.01
N ALA A 33 19.39 12.89 -2.98
CA ALA A 33 18.49 13.95 -3.41
C ALA A 33 17.27 13.34 -4.10
N LEU A 34 16.08 13.88 -3.82
CA LEU A 34 14.85 13.45 -4.49
C LEU A 34 14.92 13.79 -5.99
N ASP A 35 14.54 12.86 -6.84
CA ASP A 35 14.43 13.05 -8.29
C ASP A 35 12.96 13.00 -8.76
N HIS A 36 12.74 12.97 -10.08
CA HIS A 36 11.39 12.94 -10.64
C HIS A 36 10.68 11.60 -10.40
N GLU A 37 11.42 10.50 -10.40
CA GLU A 37 10.87 9.15 -10.19
C GLU A 37 10.34 9.00 -8.77
N ASP A 38 11.00 9.62 -7.79
CA ASP A 38 10.52 9.66 -6.40
C ASP A 38 9.14 10.32 -6.29
N VAL A 39 8.87 11.36 -7.10
CA VAL A 39 7.58 12.05 -7.12
C VAL A 39 6.50 11.17 -7.74
N LEU A 40 6.81 10.46 -8.83
CA LEU A 40 5.86 9.55 -9.49
C LEU A 40 5.42 8.42 -8.56
N GLN A 41 6.33 7.91 -7.73
CA GLN A 41 6.07 6.83 -6.77
C GLN A 41 5.45 7.30 -5.45
N TRP A 42 5.23 8.61 -5.27
CA TRP A 42 4.66 9.13 -4.04
C TRP A 42 3.24 8.60 -3.81
N LYS A 43 3.05 7.85 -2.73
CA LYS A 43 1.76 7.23 -2.41
C LYS A 43 0.87 8.18 -1.61
N ASN A 44 -0.34 8.40 -2.12
CA ASN A 44 -1.42 9.09 -1.43
C ASN A 44 -2.36 8.08 -0.78
N ILE A 45 -2.88 8.42 0.40
CA ILE A 45 -3.95 7.66 1.05
C ILE A 45 -5.29 8.26 0.62
N GLY A 46 -6.15 7.42 0.05
CA GLY A 46 -7.51 7.78 -0.34
C GLY A 46 -8.53 6.77 0.19
N SER A 47 -9.82 7.14 0.14
CA SER A 47 -10.94 6.25 0.49
C SER A 47 -10.79 5.54 1.85
N ALA A 48 -10.19 6.22 2.84
CA ALA A 48 -9.99 5.67 4.16
C ALA A 48 -11.33 5.56 4.92
N SER A 49 -11.58 4.40 5.52
CA SER A 49 -12.78 4.13 6.31
C SER A 49 -12.46 3.15 7.44
N LEU A 50 -13.16 3.32 8.56
CA LEU A 50 -13.13 2.39 9.69
C LEU A 50 -14.42 1.57 9.69
N SER A 51 -14.35 0.29 10.05
CA SER A 51 -15.53 -0.55 10.25
C SER A 51 -16.36 -0.07 11.44
N ALA A 52 -17.66 -0.39 11.45
CA ALA A 52 -18.57 0.05 12.52
C ALA A 52 -18.20 -0.49 13.90
N ASP A 53 -17.57 -1.67 13.97
CA ASP A 53 -17.04 -2.26 15.20
C ASP A 53 -15.64 -1.73 15.60
N GLY A 54 -15.02 -0.90 14.74
CA GLY A 54 -13.67 -0.35 14.95
C GLY A 54 -12.53 -1.34 14.74
N THR A 55 -12.80 -2.58 14.33
CA THR A 55 -11.77 -3.64 14.19
C THR A 55 -10.92 -3.44 12.94
N TRP A 56 -11.48 -2.93 11.86
CA TRP A 56 -10.86 -2.89 10.54
C TRP A 56 -10.74 -1.47 9.99
N LEU A 57 -9.52 -1.08 9.65
CA LEU A 57 -9.21 0.10 8.87
C LEU A 57 -8.99 -0.32 7.41
N VAL A 58 -9.70 0.33 6.50
CA VAL A 58 -9.57 0.11 5.06
C VAL A 58 -9.15 1.41 4.40
N TYR A 59 -8.19 1.36 3.49
CA TYR A 59 -7.71 2.53 2.76
C TYR A 59 -7.08 2.13 1.43
N VAL A 60 -7.01 3.05 0.49
CA VAL A 60 -6.37 2.84 -0.81
C VAL A 60 -5.08 3.65 -0.85
N LEU A 61 -3.98 3.00 -1.23
CA LEU A 61 -2.74 3.65 -1.62
C LEU A 61 -2.70 3.78 -3.13
N SER A 62 -2.55 5.01 -3.63
CA SER A 62 -2.39 5.30 -5.05
C SER A 62 -1.20 6.23 -5.27
N ALA A 63 -0.33 5.87 -6.19
CA ALA A 63 0.74 6.73 -6.68
C ALA A 63 0.27 7.52 -7.91
N MET A 64 1.12 8.36 -8.49
CA MET A 64 0.80 9.03 -9.75
C MET A 64 0.81 8.06 -10.93
N GLU A 65 1.68 7.05 -10.85
CA GLU A 65 1.76 5.94 -11.79
C GLU A 65 1.71 4.63 -11.02
N GLY A 66 0.93 3.68 -11.52
CA GLY A 66 0.76 2.34 -10.98
C GLY A 66 -0.65 2.06 -10.46
N ASP A 67 -0.95 0.76 -10.40
CA ASP A 67 -2.23 0.25 -9.94
C ASP A 67 -2.53 0.66 -8.47
N PRO A 68 -3.78 1.08 -8.15
CA PRO A 68 -4.16 1.38 -6.78
C PRO A 68 -4.19 0.11 -5.94
N VAL A 69 -3.69 0.22 -4.71
CA VAL A 69 -3.62 -0.89 -3.74
C VAL A 69 -4.58 -0.63 -2.60
N LEU A 70 -5.60 -1.48 -2.50
CA LEU A 70 -6.48 -1.58 -1.35
C LEU A 70 -5.72 -2.25 -0.20
N ASN A 71 -5.68 -1.59 0.95
CA ASN A 71 -5.15 -2.13 2.19
C ASN A 71 -6.30 -2.31 3.19
N ILE A 72 -6.37 -3.51 3.75
CA ILE A 72 -7.31 -3.90 4.79
C ILE A 72 -6.49 -4.32 6.00
N ARG A 73 -6.64 -3.57 7.09
CA ARG A 73 -5.79 -3.68 8.27
C ARG A 73 -6.64 -3.81 9.54
N GLU A 74 -6.19 -4.61 10.50
CA GLU A 74 -6.70 -4.52 11.86
C GLU A 74 -6.28 -3.17 12.49
N ALA A 75 -7.24 -2.40 13.01
CA ALA A 75 -7.00 -1.03 13.45
C ALA A 75 -6.04 -0.94 14.66
N ARG A 76 -5.99 -2.00 15.47
CA ARG A 76 -5.09 -2.11 16.63
C ARG A 76 -3.62 -2.00 16.24
N GLU A 77 -2.79 -1.61 17.22
CA GLU A 77 -1.34 -1.61 17.05
C GLU A 77 -0.80 -3.03 16.78
N GLY A 78 0.13 -3.15 15.83
CA GLY A 78 0.64 -4.46 15.38
C GLY A 78 -0.43 -5.35 14.72
N GLY A 79 -1.56 -4.77 14.31
CA GLY A 79 -2.62 -5.45 13.59
C GLY A 79 -2.13 -6.04 12.26
N ARG A 80 -2.77 -7.12 11.84
CA ARG A 80 -2.50 -7.73 10.52
C ARG A 80 -2.94 -6.77 9.40
N GLU A 81 -2.22 -6.78 8.29
CA GLU A 81 -2.51 -5.97 7.11
C GLU A 81 -2.46 -6.84 5.85
N PHE A 82 -3.44 -6.64 4.98
CA PHE A 82 -3.63 -7.39 3.75
C PHE A 82 -3.78 -6.40 2.61
N SER A 83 -3.10 -6.66 1.50
CA SER A 83 -3.07 -5.76 0.35
C SER A 83 -3.55 -6.46 -0.92
N PHE A 84 -4.43 -5.80 -1.66
CA PHE A 84 -4.97 -6.28 -2.93
C PHE A 84 -4.97 -5.12 -3.94
N ARG A 85 -4.89 -5.40 -5.26
CA ARG A 85 -5.24 -4.36 -6.24
C ARG A 85 -6.71 -4.02 -6.05
N GLY A 86 -7.02 -2.74 -5.89
CA GLY A 86 -8.41 -2.32 -5.74
C GLY A 86 -8.59 -0.85 -5.42
N ASN A 87 -9.78 -0.35 -5.71
CA ASN A 87 -10.21 1.01 -5.42
C ASN A 87 -11.66 1.01 -4.89
N ARG A 88 -12.13 2.22 -4.52
CA ARG A 88 -13.51 2.48 -4.07
C ARG A 88 -14.05 1.48 -3.03
N PRO A 89 -13.29 1.17 -1.96
CA PRO A 89 -13.76 0.24 -0.96
C PRO A 89 -14.97 0.77 -0.21
N THR A 90 -15.87 -0.14 0.19
CA THR A 90 -16.97 0.14 1.10
C THR A 90 -17.13 -1.05 2.05
N ILE A 91 -17.09 -0.76 3.36
CA ILE A 91 -17.29 -1.76 4.41
C ILE A 91 -18.80 -1.92 4.63
N THR A 92 -19.29 -3.15 4.74
CA THR A 92 -20.70 -3.39 5.09
C THR A 92 -20.99 -2.94 6.52
N SER A 93 -22.23 -2.52 6.78
CA SER A 93 -22.62 -1.97 8.09
C SER A 93 -22.43 -2.93 9.27
N ASP A 94 -22.45 -4.24 9.00
CA ASP A 94 -22.22 -5.32 9.97
C ASP A 94 -20.73 -5.64 10.17
N SER A 95 -19.81 -4.89 9.54
CA SER A 95 -18.35 -5.07 9.63
C SER A 95 -17.85 -6.45 9.18
N ARG A 96 -18.60 -7.15 8.32
CA ARG A 96 -18.21 -8.49 7.83
C ARG A 96 -17.49 -8.50 6.51
N PHE A 97 -17.82 -7.58 5.61
CA PHE A 97 -17.30 -7.58 4.24
C PHE A 97 -16.73 -6.24 3.83
N VAL A 98 -15.76 -6.28 2.93
CA VAL A 98 -15.30 -5.14 2.14
C VAL A 98 -15.67 -5.40 0.69
N ILE A 99 -16.49 -4.50 0.13
CA ILE A 99 -16.88 -4.49 -1.27
C ILE A 99 -16.00 -3.47 -1.98
N PHE A 100 -15.36 -3.86 -3.08
CA PHE A 100 -14.44 -2.99 -3.79
C PHE A 100 -14.39 -3.34 -5.27
N GLN A 101 -13.80 -2.44 -6.05
CA GLN A 101 -13.57 -2.65 -7.48
C GLN A 101 -12.09 -2.95 -7.72
N ILE A 102 -11.83 -3.87 -8.64
CA ILE A 102 -10.50 -4.23 -9.12
C ILE A 102 -10.37 -3.60 -10.51
N PRO A 103 -9.65 -2.48 -10.64
CA PRO A 103 -9.42 -1.92 -11.96
C PRO A 103 -8.58 -2.87 -12.82
N PRO A 104 -8.75 -2.79 -14.16
CA PRO A 104 -7.79 -3.41 -15.08
C PRO A 104 -6.38 -2.85 -14.80
N PRO A 105 -5.32 -3.64 -15.09
CA PRO A 105 -3.95 -3.14 -14.96
C PRO A 105 -3.76 -1.85 -15.76
N GLU A 106 -3.15 -0.82 -15.16
CA GLU A 106 -2.94 0.47 -15.82
C GLU A 106 -2.16 0.31 -17.14
N ALA A 107 -1.10 -0.50 -17.12
CA ALA A 107 -0.31 -0.81 -18.32
C ALA A 107 -1.15 -1.40 -19.47
N LEU A 108 -2.19 -2.20 -19.16
CA LEU A 108 -3.10 -2.72 -20.18
C LEU A 108 -3.94 -1.58 -20.77
N VAL A 109 -4.55 -0.76 -19.91
CA VAL A 109 -5.38 0.37 -20.32
C VAL A 109 -4.58 1.36 -21.18
N ASP A 110 -3.34 1.65 -20.79
CA ASP A 110 -2.48 2.56 -21.54
C ASP A 110 -2.07 2.00 -22.89
N SER A 111 -1.81 0.68 -22.98
CA SER A 111 -1.54 0.03 -24.26
C SER A 111 -2.72 0.12 -25.23
N LEU A 112 -3.96 -0.03 -24.73
CA LEU A 112 -5.18 0.11 -25.53
C LEU A 112 -5.41 1.56 -25.96
N ARG A 113 -5.19 2.52 -25.08
CA ARG A 113 -5.28 3.95 -25.42
C ARG A 113 -4.26 4.35 -26.49
N LEU A 114 -3.03 3.83 -26.41
CA LEU A 114 -2.00 4.01 -27.44
C LEU A 114 -2.42 3.40 -28.78
N ALA A 115 -3.14 2.28 -28.74
CA ALA A 115 -3.75 1.66 -29.93
C ALA A 115 -4.97 2.44 -30.47
N GLY A 116 -5.46 3.45 -29.74
CA GLY A 116 -6.55 4.33 -30.15
C GLY A 116 -7.89 4.06 -29.46
N GLU A 117 -7.98 3.03 -28.61
CA GLU A 117 -9.19 2.66 -27.88
C GLU A 117 -9.58 3.74 -26.86
N ARG A 118 -10.89 3.98 -26.74
CA ARG A 118 -11.46 5.00 -25.86
C ARG A 118 -12.86 4.60 -25.39
N GLY A 119 -13.29 5.23 -24.29
CA GLY A 119 -14.65 5.06 -23.76
C GLY A 119 -14.92 3.60 -23.45
N ASP A 120 -16.04 3.09 -23.98
CA ASP A 120 -16.55 1.75 -23.73
C ASP A 120 -15.69 0.63 -24.35
N ALA A 121 -14.72 0.96 -25.21
CA ALA A 121 -13.75 -0.01 -25.71
C ALA A 121 -12.63 -0.34 -24.70
N LEU A 122 -12.52 0.42 -23.60
CA LEU A 122 -11.59 0.12 -22.51
C LEU A 122 -12.24 -0.84 -21.51
N PRO A 123 -11.46 -1.77 -20.92
CA PRO A 123 -12.00 -2.71 -19.96
C PRO A 123 -12.52 -2.00 -18.71
N SER A 124 -13.70 -2.44 -18.25
CA SER A 124 -14.33 -1.96 -17.02
C SER A 124 -13.80 -2.65 -15.76
N ASP A 125 -14.11 -2.08 -14.60
CA ASP A 125 -13.69 -2.59 -13.29
C ASP A 125 -14.43 -3.88 -12.92
N THR A 126 -13.72 -4.82 -12.30
CA THR A 126 -14.35 -6.03 -11.73
C THR A 126 -14.80 -5.79 -10.29
N LEU A 127 -16.04 -6.11 -9.95
CA LEU A 127 -16.51 -6.12 -8.56
C LEU A 127 -15.92 -7.31 -7.78
N ALA A 128 -15.44 -7.04 -6.57
CA ALA A 128 -14.94 -8.06 -5.65
C ALA A 128 -15.44 -7.87 -4.22
N ILE A 129 -15.47 -8.97 -3.48
CA ILE A 129 -15.93 -9.05 -2.09
C ILE A 129 -14.86 -9.76 -1.27
N ALA A 130 -14.35 -9.09 -0.24
CA ALA A 130 -13.53 -9.71 0.80
C ALA A 130 -14.35 -9.91 2.08
N GLU A 131 -14.26 -11.09 2.68
CA GLU A 131 -14.78 -11.43 4.00
C GLU A 131 -13.66 -11.19 5.02
N LEU A 132 -13.89 -10.27 5.94
CA LEU A 132 -12.88 -9.77 6.86
C LEU A 132 -12.37 -10.85 7.81
N ALA A 133 -13.27 -11.73 8.26
CA ALA A 133 -12.94 -12.83 9.18
C ALA A 133 -12.04 -13.90 8.56
N ALA A 134 -12.11 -14.08 7.24
CA ALA A 134 -11.32 -15.06 6.49
C ALA A 134 -9.94 -14.50 6.07
N LEU A 135 -9.68 -13.21 6.31
CA LEU A 135 -8.39 -12.61 5.99
C LEU A 135 -7.28 -13.25 6.83
N GLY A 136 -6.28 -13.80 6.11
CA GLY A 136 -5.16 -14.52 6.69
C GLY A 136 -5.32 -16.03 6.75
N ASP A 137 -6.47 -16.56 6.34
CA ASP A 137 -6.61 -17.99 6.07
C ASP A 137 -5.75 -18.37 4.86
N ASP A 138 -5.16 -19.57 4.91
CA ASP A 138 -4.25 -20.02 3.85
C ASP A 138 -4.97 -20.11 2.50
N GLY A 139 -4.41 -19.44 1.49
CA GLY A 139 -4.97 -19.36 0.14
C GLY A 139 -6.24 -18.50 0.01
N TYR A 140 -6.70 -17.79 1.05
CA TYR A 140 -7.88 -16.94 0.94
C TYR A 140 -7.67 -15.80 -0.06
N MET A 141 -8.60 -15.66 -1.02
CA MET A 141 -8.62 -14.56 -1.98
C MET A 141 -10.02 -13.93 -2.04
N PRO A 142 -10.12 -12.59 -2.22
CA PRO A 142 -11.40 -11.93 -2.42
C PRO A 142 -12.18 -12.54 -3.60
N ARG A 143 -13.47 -12.78 -3.40
CA ARG A 143 -14.34 -13.34 -4.42
C ARG A 143 -14.61 -12.30 -5.49
N ARG A 144 -14.22 -12.59 -6.73
CA ARG A 144 -14.58 -11.81 -7.93
C ARG A 144 -16.02 -12.16 -8.33
N ILE A 145 -16.85 -11.14 -8.52
CA ILE A 145 -18.25 -11.29 -8.93
C ILE A 145 -18.39 -11.18 -10.45
N GLY A 146 -17.70 -10.22 -11.07
CA GLY A 146 -17.76 -9.96 -12.50
C GLY A 146 -17.49 -8.50 -12.82
N VAL A 147 -17.45 -8.16 -14.11
CA VAL A 147 -17.31 -6.79 -14.59
C VAL A 147 -18.62 -6.03 -14.31
N VAL A 148 -18.53 -4.82 -13.77
CA VAL A 148 -19.71 -4.02 -13.42
C VAL A 148 -19.53 -2.56 -13.84
N THR A 149 -20.61 -1.96 -14.29
CA THR A 149 -20.67 -0.51 -14.53
C THR A 149 -20.90 0.27 -13.24
N ASN A 150 -21.64 -0.32 -12.28
CA ASN A 150 -21.95 0.35 -11.02
C ASN A 150 -22.31 -0.64 -9.90
N PHE A 151 -22.06 -0.25 -8.65
CA PHE A 151 -22.52 -0.97 -7.47
C PHE A 151 -22.93 -0.03 -6.33
N ARG A 152 -23.75 -0.56 -5.41
CA ARG A 152 -24.16 0.08 -4.16
C ARG A 152 -24.16 -0.94 -3.05
N VAL A 153 -23.69 -0.53 -1.88
CA VAL A 153 -23.79 -1.29 -0.63
C VAL A 153 -24.96 -0.74 0.18
N ALA A 154 -25.75 -1.62 0.77
CA ALA A 154 -26.85 -1.21 1.63
C ALA A 154 -26.33 -0.41 2.84
N ALA A 155 -27.08 0.61 3.25
CA ALA A 155 -26.75 1.39 4.46
C ALA A 155 -26.84 0.55 5.74
N GLU A 156 -27.73 -0.45 5.74
CA GLU A 156 -27.93 -1.40 6.83
C GLU A 156 -27.93 -2.83 6.29
N GLY A 157 -27.35 -3.76 7.05
CA GLY A 157 -27.11 -5.15 6.64
C GLY A 157 -25.87 -5.32 5.74
N SER A 158 -25.87 -6.45 5.02
CA SER A 158 -24.73 -6.95 4.22
C SER A 158 -25.14 -7.30 2.78
N TRP A 159 -26.08 -6.52 2.23
CA TRP A 159 -26.59 -6.69 0.88
C TRP A 159 -25.95 -5.68 -0.06
N ILE A 160 -25.75 -6.10 -1.31
CA ILE A 160 -25.25 -5.24 -2.39
C ILE A 160 -26.19 -5.30 -3.58
N ALA A 161 -26.28 -4.20 -4.32
CA ALA A 161 -26.88 -4.14 -5.64
C ALA A 161 -25.78 -3.77 -6.65
N TYR A 162 -25.71 -4.46 -7.78
CA TYR A 162 -24.74 -4.16 -8.83
C TYR A 162 -25.40 -4.26 -10.21
N LYS A 163 -24.88 -3.49 -11.15
CA LYS A 163 -25.23 -3.56 -12.56
C LYS A 163 -24.06 -4.20 -13.31
N PRO A 164 -24.23 -5.43 -13.84
CA PRO A 164 -23.24 -6.04 -14.72
C PRO A 164 -22.92 -5.14 -15.91
N ASP A 165 -21.71 -5.27 -16.45
CA ASP A 165 -21.45 -4.74 -17.79
C ASP A 165 -22.12 -5.67 -18.80
N GLU A 166 -22.91 -5.10 -19.71
CA GLU A 166 -23.56 -5.88 -20.78
C GLU A 166 -22.48 -6.09 -21.84
N GLU A 167 -21.73 -7.20 -21.73
CA GLU A 167 -20.90 -7.65 -22.84
C GLU A 167 -21.87 -7.99 -24.00
N GLU A 168 -21.79 -7.25 -25.12
CA GLU A 168 -22.42 -7.70 -26.36
C GLU A 168 -21.81 -9.07 -26.66
N GLU A 169 -22.59 -10.15 -26.47
CA GLU A 169 -22.23 -11.46 -26.98
C GLU A 169 -22.14 -11.31 -28.51
N GLU A 170 -20.92 -11.20 -29.04
CA GLU A 170 -20.69 -11.41 -30.47
C GLU A 170 -21.02 -12.88 -30.78
N GLU A 171 -22.25 -13.13 -31.23
CA GLU A 171 -22.71 -14.39 -31.85
C GLU A 171 -22.02 -14.68 -33.19
#